data_AF-A0A6S7GK68-F1
#
_entry.id   AF-A0A6S7GK68-F1
#
_cell.length_a   1.000
_cell.length_b   1.000
_cell.length_c   1.000
_cell.angle_alpha   90.00
_cell.angle_beta   90.00
_cell.angle_gamma   90.00
#
_symmetry.space_group_name_H-M   'P 1'
#
loop_
_entity.id
_entity.type
_entity.pdbx_description
1 polymer ?
#
loop_
_entity_poly.entity_id
_entity_poly.type
_entity_poly.pdbx_seq_one_letter_code
_entity_poly.pdbx_strand_id
1 'polypeptide(L)'
;MEGCGRRLRDDPSYKALQEHYQTVGSKIHMRKLFEEDEKRFEKFSLSLATSDGELLLDYSKNIVTEETMKLLFDLVGVLCSILSPFCCIFSCVQYAAIIFTGYNIED
;
A
#
# COMPACT_ATOMS: atom_id res chain seq x y z
N MET A 1 11.40 12.43 -22.83
CA MET A 1 11.21 12.71 -21.40
C MET A 1 9.75 13.14 -21.21
N GLU A 2 8.84 12.20 -21.01
CA GLU A 2 7.42 12.51 -20.77
C GLU A 2 7.01 11.81 -19.48
N GLY A 3 6.76 12.56 -18.42
CA GLY A 3 6.42 11.95 -17.13
C GLY A 3 6.11 12.88 -15.96
N CYS A 4 5.99 14.19 -16.15
CA CYS A 4 5.63 15.10 -15.06
C CYS A 4 4.28 15.77 -15.39
N GLY A 5 3.19 15.22 -14.84
CA GLY A 5 1.85 15.83 -14.95
C GLY A 5 0.67 14.86 -15.08
N ARG A 6 0.87 13.54 -14.97
CA ARG A 6 -0.27 12.60 -15.03
C ARG A 6 -1.07 12.67 -13.72
N ARG A 7 -2.37 12.94 -13.81
CA ARG A 7 -3.28 12.86 -12.65
C ARG A 7 -3.35 11.42 -12.17
N LEU A 8 -3.32 11.21 -10.85
CA LEU A 8 -3.36 9.87 -10.24
C LEU A 8 -4.54 9.03 -10.75
N ARG A 9 -5.72 9.64 -10.89
CA ARG A 9 -6.94 8.96 -11.38
C ARG A 9 -6.82 8.44 -12.82
N ASP A 10 -5.95 9.04 -13.63
CA ASP A 10 -5.72 8.66 -15.03
C ASP A 10 -4.58 7.65 -15.21
N ASP A 11 -3.85 7.36 -14.12
CA ASP A 11 -2.71 6.45 -14.14
C ASP A 11 -3.15 4.99 -14.30
N PRO A 12 -2.55 4.21 -15.23
CA PRO A 12 -2.91 2.82 -15.43
C PRO A 12 -2.64 1.95 -14.19
N SER A 13 -1.58 2.22 -13.42
CA SER A 13 -1.29 1.49 -12.19
C SER A 13 -2.33 1.81 -11.11
N TYR A 14 -2.81 3.05 -11.04
CA TYR A 14 -3.91 3.42 -10.14
C TYR A 14 -5.22 2.73 -10.54
N LYS A 15 -5.55 2.68 -11.84
CA LYS A 15 -6.74 1.99 -12.34
C LYS A 15 -6.70 0.49 -12.05
N ALA A 16 -5.54 -0.15 -12.19
CA ALA A 16 -5.35 -1.56 -11.83
C ALA A 16 -5.57 -1.79 -10.32
N LEU A 17 -5.04 -0.91 -9.46
CA LEU A 17 -5.29 -0.98 -8.02
C LEU A 17 -6.78 -0.76 -7.67
N GLN A 18 -7.46 0.15 -8.37
CA GLN A 18 -8.88 0.42 -8.19
C GLN A 18 -9.73 -0.80 -8.59
N GLU A 19 -9.41 -1.44 -9.71
CA GLU A 19 -10.07 -2.68 -10.15
C GLU A 19 -9.85 -3.83 -9.16
N HIS A 20 -8.64 -3.99 -8.65
CA HIS A 20 -8.31 -4.97 -7.61
C HIS A 20 -9.13 -4.74 -6.33
N TYR A 21 -9.27 -3.48 -5.92
CA TYR A 21 -10.12 -3.12 -4.78
C TYR A 21 -11.59 -3.51 -5.01
N GLN A 22 -12.15 -3.19 -6.18
CA GLN A 22 -13.55 -3.48 -6.50
C GLN A 22 -13.83 -4.99 -6.55
N THR A 23 -12.92 -5.75 -7.14
CA THR A 23 -13.10 -7.19 -7.40
C THR A 23 -12.79 -8.05 -6.17
N VAL A 24 -11.69 -7.77 -5.49
CA VAL A 24 -11.15 -8.55 -4.38
C VAL A 24 -11.25 -7.78 -3.05
N GLY A 25 -10.68 -6.58 -3.00
CA GLY A 25 -10.48 -5.81 -1.76
C GLY A 25 -11.75 -5.56 -0.95
N SER A 26 -12.86 -5.23 -1.62
CA SER A 26 -14.17 -4.95 -1.03
C SER A 26 -14.79 -6.13 -0.26
N LYS A 27 -14.29 -7.35 -0.49
CA LYS A 27 -14.81 -8.60 0.08
C LYS A 27 -13.88 -9.23 1.11
N ILE A 28 -12.67 -8.68 1.28
CA ILE A 28 -11.68 -9.23 2.21
C ILE A 28 -12.00 -8.79 3.64
N HIS A 29 -11.93 -9.73 4.58
CA HIS A 29 -12.03 -9.45 6.01
C HIS A 29 -10.74 -9.78 6.72
N MET A 30 -10.35 -8.94 7.68
CA MET A 30 -9.11 -9.07 8.44
C MET A 30 -8.97 -10.43 9.14
N ARG A 31 -10.05 -10.92 9.74
CA ARG A 31 -10.04 -12.22 10.42
C ARG A 31 -9.65 -13.35 9.45
N LYS A 32 -10.26 -13.35 8.27
CA LYS A 32 -10.00 -14.34 7.23
C LYS A 32 -8.54 -14.29 6.75
N LEU A 33 -7.96 -13.09 6.61
CA LEU A 33 -6.54 -12.94 6.23
C LEU A 33 -5.57 -13.54 7.25
N PHE A 34 -5.90 -13.50 8.54
CA PHE A 34 -5.09 -14.14 9.59
C PHE A 34 -5.37 -15.64 9.72
N GLU A 35 -6.59 -16.08 9.41
CA GLU A 35 -6.94 -17.50 9.34
C GLU A 35 -6.24 -18.20 8.16
N GLU A 36 -6.11 -17.52 7.02
CA GLU A 36 -5.49 -18.06 5.80
C GLU A 36 -3.96 -18.02 5.82
N ASP A 37 -3.35 -17.12 6.61
CA ASP A 37 -1.89 -16.98 6.69
C ASP A 37 -1.43 -16.74 8.14
N GLU A 38 -1.06 -17.83 8.82
CA GLU A 38 -0.54 -17.77 10.19
C GLU A 38 0.78 -17.00 10.30
N LYS A 39 1.54 -16.86 9.21
CA LYS A 39 2.82 -16.13 9.15
C LYS A 39 2.66 -14.69 8.67
N ARG A 40 1.42 -14.19 8.60
CA ARG A 40 1.11 -12.84 8.13
C ARG A 40 1.86 -11.75 8.90
N PHE A 41 2.02 -11.89 10.21
CA PHE A 41 2.78 -10.92 11.00
C PHE A 41 4.23 -10.82 10.52
N GLU A 42 4.92 -11.95 10.35
CA GLU A 42 6.31 -11.99 9.88
C GLU A 42 6.46 -11.42 8.47
N LYS A 43 5.50 -11.72 7.57
CA LYS A 43 5.53 -11.23 6.18
C LYS A 43 5.25 -9.73 6.05
N PHE A 44 4.34 -9.21 6.88
CA PHE A 44 3.86 -7.83 6.83
C PHE A 44 4.36 -7.01 8.03
N SER A 45 5.56 -7.32 8.51
CA SER A 45 6.28 -6.50 9.48
C SER A 45 7.70 -6.23 9.01
N LEU A 46 8.27 -5.13 9.50
CA LEU A 46 9.66 -4.77 9.25
C LEU A 46 10.29 -4.26 10.53
N SER A 47 11.35 -4.93 11.00
CA SER A 47 12.21 -4.43 12.06
C SER A 47 13.34 -3.60 11.45
N LEU A 48 13.46 -2.35 11.91
CA LEU A 48 14.52 -1.43 11.52
C LEU A 48 15.38 -1.13 12.75
N ALA A 49 16.67 -1.46 12.66
CA ALA A 49 17.64 -1.01 13.65
C ALA A 49 17.99 0.46 13.39
N THR A 50 17.66 1.33 14.34
CA THR A 50 18.03 2.76 14.32
C THR A 50 19.09 3.03 15.38
N SER A 51 19.75 4.19 15.31
CA SER A 51 20.72 4.64 16.33
C SER A 51 20.13 4.69 17.74
N ASP A 52 18.81 4.88 17.84
CA ASP A 52 18.08 5.10 19.09
C ASP A 52 17.29 3.86 19.55
N GLY A 53 17.41 2.73 18.84
CA GLY A 53 16.75 1.47 19.16
C GLY A 53 16.12 0.77 17.96
N GLU A 54 15.41 -0.31 18.22
CA GLU A 54 14.69 -1.07 17.19
C GLU A 54 13.29 -0.47 16.97
N LEU A 55 12.99 -0.13 15.71
CA LEU A 55 11.66 0.30 15.27
C LEU A 55 10.97 -0.85 14.55
N LEU A 56 9.87 -1.33 15.12
CA LEU A 56 9.02 -2.34 14.50
C LEU A 56 7.87 -1.67 13.75
N LEU A 57 7.82 -1.86 12.44
CA LEU A 57 6.73 -1.45 11.56
C LEU A 57 5.84 -2.65 11.27
N ASP A 58 4.74 -2.79 11.99
CA ASP A 58 3.73 -3.84 11.77
C ASP A 58 2.57 -3.31 10.92
N TYR A 59 2.44 -3.80 9.69
CA TYR A 59 1.34 -3.50 8.78
C TYR A 59 0.50 -4.75 8.47
N SER A 60 0.64 -5.82 9.26
CA SER A 60 -0.11 -7.06 9.12
C SER A 60 -1.62 -6.89 9.36
N LYS A 61 -2.01 -5.86 10.11
CA LYS A 61 -3.41 -5.52 10.40
C LYS A 61 -4.09 -4.67 9.32
N ASN A 62 -3.40 -4.39 8.22
CA ASN A 62 -3.98 -3.70 7.07
C ASN A 62 -4.67 -4.70 6.12
N ILE A 63 -5.77 -4.31 5.46
CA ILE A 63 -6.51 -5.14 4.49
C ILE A 63 -5.71 -5.19 3.17
N VAL A 64 -4.57 -5.87 3.22
CA VAL A 64 -3.63 -6.01 2.11
C VAL A 64 -3.28 -7.47 1.88
N THR A 65 -3.21 -7.87 0.62
CA THR A 65 -2.61 -9.14 0.20
C THR A 65 -1.25 -8.88 -0.43
N GLU A 66 -0.50 -9.94 -0.73
CA GLU A 66 0.75 -9.82 -1.49
C GLU A 66 0.52 -9.14 -2.86
N GLU A 67 -0.61 -9.44 -3.51
CA GLU A 67 -1.05 -8.78 -4.74
C GLU A 67 -1.36 -7.29 -4.54
N THR A 68 -2.07 -6.93 -3.46
CA THR A 68 -2.30 -5.51 -3.12
C THR A 68 -0.97 -4.77 -2.94
N MET A 69 -0.01 -5.38 -2.24
CA MET A 69 1.32 -4.78 -2.04
C MET A 69 2.08 -4.60 -3.35
N LYS A 70 2.03 -5.60 -4.25
CA LYS A 70 2.62 -5.50 -5.58
C LYS A 70 2.03 -4.34 -6.39
N LEU A 71 0.71 -4.21 -6.44
CA LEU A 71 0.03 -3.12 -7.16
C LEU A 71 0.33 -1.75 -6.54
N LEU A 72 0.45 -1.67 -5.22
CA LEU A 72 0.90 -0.45 -4.52
C LEU A 72 2.34 -0.10 -4.89
N PHE A 73 3.25 -1.08 -4.98
CA PHE A 73 4.63 -0.82 -5.42
C PHE A 73 4.71 -0.45 -6.90
N ASP A 74 3.88 -1.03 -7.76
CA ASP A 74 3.78 -0.64 -9.18
C ASP A 74 3.30 0.81 -9.30
N LEU A 75 2.33 1.23 -8.49
CA LEU A 75 1.87 2.62 -8.41
C LEU A 75 2.97 3.56 -7.90
N VAL A 76 3.71 3.15 -6.86
CA VAL A 76 4.83 3.93 -6.31
C VAL A 76 6.00 3.98 -7.26
N GLY A 77 6.32 2.94 -8.01
CA GLY A 77 7.37 2.96 -9.03
C GLY A 77 7.14 4.06 -10.06
N VAL A 78 5.88 4.30 -10.43
CA VAL A 78 5.49 5.42 -11.29
C VAL A 78 5.66 6.78 -10.58
N LEU A 79 5.30 6.88 -9.30
CA LEU A 79 5.44 8.11 -8.49
C LEU A 79 6.89 8.41 -8.05
N CYS A 80 7.74 7.40 -7.88
CA CYS A 80 9.12 7.51 -7.40
C CYS A 80 10.06 8.08 -8.49
N SER A 81 9.60 8.17 -9.74
CA SER A 81 10.24 9.02 -10.74
C SER A 81 10.12 10.53 -10.42
N ILE A 82 9.32 10.90 -9.42
CA ILE A 82 8.98 12.28 -9.04
C ILE A 82 9.59 12.67 -7.69
N LEU A 83 9.89 11.73 -6.78
CA LEU A 83 10.48 12.01 -5.46
C LEU A 83 11.48 10.94 -5.01
N SER A 84 12.53 11.38 -4.30
CA SER A 84 13.59 10.56 -3.70
C SER A 84 13.07 9.30 -2.98
N PRO A 85 13.76 8.15 -3.09
CA PRO A 85 13.30 6.84 -2.61
C PRO A 85 13.01 6.76 -1.11
N PHE A 86 13.52 7.71 -0.31
CA PHE A 86 13.31 7.76 1.14
C PHE A 86 11.96 8.36 1.57
N CYS A 87 11.20 9.01 0.68
CA CYS A 87 9.96 9.70 1.06
C CYS A 87 8.68 8.85 0.82
N CYS A 88 8.68 7.97 -0.19
CA CYS A 88 7.45 7.32 -0.63
C CYS A 88 6.93 6.20 0.30
N ILE A 89 7.81 5.48 1.00
CA ILE A 89 7.41 4.29 1.78
C ILE A 89 6.53 4.68 2.97
N PHE A 90 6.87 5.76 3.68
CA PHE A 90 6.15 6.18 4.90
C PHE A 90 4.77 6.81 4.59
N SER A 91 4.61 7.44 3.42
CA SER A 91 3.33 8.04 3.01
C SER A 91 2.36 7.01 2.41
N CYS A 92 2.85 6.05 1.63
CA CYS A 92 1.99 5.14 0.87
C CYS A 92 1.32 4.05 1.72
N VAL A 93 1.93 3.59 2.82
CA VAL A 93 1.26 2.64 3.72
C VAL A 93 0.10 3.32 4.46
N GLN A 94 0.24 4.59 4.82
CA GLN A 94 -0.85 5.38 5.42
C GLN A 94 -1.95 5.70 4.39
N TYR A 95 -1.60 6.01 3.14
CA TYR A 95 -2.56 6.30 2.07
C TYR A 95 -3.33 5.06 1.58
N ALA A 96 -2.71 3.87 1.61
CA ALA A 96 -3.41 2.62 1.30
C ALA A 96 -4.55 2.37 2.32
N ALA A 97 -4.37 2.72 3.59
CA ALA A 97 -5.42 2.62 4.59
C ALA A 97 -6.63 3.54 4.30
N ILE A 98 -6.42 4.69 3.66
CA ILE A 98 -7.49 5.63 3.30
C ILE A 98 -8.36 5.08 2.15
N ILE A 99 -7.76 4.41 1.16
CA ILE A 99 -8.52 3.80 0.05
C ILE A 99 -9.42 2.65 0.54
N PHE A 100 -9.00 1.88 1.54
CA PHE A 100 -9.77 0.73 2.04
C PHE A 100 -10.79 1.07 3.13
N THR A 101 -10.73 2.26 3.74
CA THR A 101 -11.69 2.72 4.77
C THR A 101 -12.86 3.53 4.21
N GLY A 102 -12.93 3.73 2.90
CA GLY A 102 -14.07 4.40 2.26
C GLY A 102 -14.13 5.91 2.50
N TYR A 103 -13.05 6.54 2.93
CA TYR A 103 -12.95 7.99 2.90
C TYR A 103 -12.70 8.44 1.46
N ASN A 104 -13.74 9.01 0.84
CA ASN A 104 -13.56 9.86 -0.32
C ASN A 104 -12.55 10.95 0.06
N ILE A 105 -11.44 11.03 -0.68
CA ILE A 105 -10.53 12.18 -0.62
C ILE A 105 -11.24 13.32 -1.37
N GLU A 106 -12.29 13.83 -0.74
CA GLU A 106 -12.94 15.12 -1.00
C GLU A 106 -13.41 15.62 0.37
N ASP A 107 -12.44 16.09 1.17
CA ASP A 107 -12.46 17.33 1.96
C ASP A 107 -11.09 17.57 2.61
#